data_AF-A0A3D4FMB3-F1
#
_entry.id   AF-A0A3D4FMB3-F1
#
_cell.length_a   1.000
_cell.length_b   1.000
_cell.length_c   1.000
_cell.angle_alpha   90.00
_cell.angle_beta   90.00
_cell.angle_gamma   90.00
#
_symmetry.space_group_name_H-M   'P 1'
#
loop_
_entity.id
_entity.type
_entity.pdbx_description
1 polymer ?
#
loop_
_entity_poly.entity_id
_entity_poly.type
_entity_poly.pdbx_seq_one_letter_code
_entity_poly.pdbx_strand_id
1 'polypeptide(L)' 'ISITDVTGYWRPLKGSNPFNGEVDKICEGEECKLEVRCKREYIKDAIKTIKDIHPYEEPLINIIPIVNELFE' A
#
# COMPACT_ATOMS: atom_id res chain seq x y z
N ILE A 1 14.41 4.81 -3.30
CA ILE A 1 13.40 3.88 -2.77
C ILE A 1 13.83 3.52 -1.37
N SER A 2 12.91 3.50 -0.42
CA SER A 2 13.13 3.02 0.94
C SER A 2 12.21 1.84 1.19
N ILE A 3 12.70 0.82 1.88
CA ILE A 3 11.94 -0.37 2.26
C ILE A 3 12.12 -0.54 3.76
N THR A 4 11.03 -0.83 4.46
CA THR A 4 11.05 -1.10 5.89
C THR A 4 10.17 -2.32 6.17
N ASP A 5 10.74 -3.33 6.82
CA ASP A 5 9.99 -4.50 7.28
C ASP A 5 9.06 -4.07 8.41
N VAL A 6 7.80 -4.50 8.34
CA VAL A 6 6.74 -4.13 9.28
C VAL A 6 5.86 -5.33 9.60
N THR A 7 5.15 -5.26 10.73
CA THR A 7 4.03 -6.16 11.02
C THR A 7 2.73 -5.46 10.62
N GLY A 8 2.05 -6.01 9.62
CA GLY A 8 0.74 -5.54 9.17
C GLY A 8 -0.38 -6.13 10.03
N TYR A 9 -1.47 -5.38 10.17
CA TYR A 9 -2.69 -5.82 10.85
C TYR A 9 -3.91 -5.48 10.00
N TRP A 10 -4.82 -6.43 9.83
CA TRP A 10 -6.06 -6.21 9.10
C TRP A 10 -7.21 -7.02 9.69
N ARG A 11 -8.43 -6.65 9.33
CA ARG A 11 -9.66 -7.39 9.65
C ARG A 11 -10.50 -7.50 8.38
N PRO A 12 -10.59 -8.68 7.76
CA PRO A 12 -11.47 -8.88 6.63
C PRO A 12 -12.92 -8.60 7.00
N LEU A 13 -13.62 -7.85 6.15
CA LEU A 13 -15.04 -7.55 6.32
C LEU A 13 -15.90 -8.50 5.48
N LYS A 14 -17.19 -8.62 5.81
CA LYS A 14 -18.13 -9.40 5.01
C LYS A 14 -18.11 -8.96 3.54
N GLY A 15 -17.84 -9.91 2.63
CA GLY A 15 -17.77 -9.67 1.19
C GLY A 15 -16.37 -9.34 0.66
N SER A 16 -15.35 -9.23 1.52
CA SER A 16 -13.96 -9.14 1.09
C SER A 16 -13.41 -10.49 0.61
N ASN A 17 -12.43 -10.46 -0.31
CA ASN A 17 -11.67 -11.63 -0.74
C ASN A 17 -10.19 -11.46 -0.33
N PRO A 18 -9.88 -11.51 0.99
CA PRO A 18 -8.53 -11.25 1.47
C PRO A 18 -7.58 -12.36 1.02
N PHE A 19 -6.31 -12.01 0.79
CA PHE A 19 -5.26 -13.00 0.55
C PHE A 19 -5.09 -13.98 1.73
N ASN A 20 -5.25 -13.48 2.96
CA ASN A 20 -5.23 -14.25 4.20
C ASN A 20 -6.23 -13.67 5.21
N GLY A 21 -6.86 -14.54 6.01
CA GLY A 21 -7.66 -14.15 7.17
C GLY A 21 -9.11 -14.62 7.10
N GLU A 22 -9.78 -14.61 8.24
CA GLU A 22 -11.21 -14.92 8.36
C GLU A 22 -12.02 -13.63 8.62
N VAL A 23 -13.24 -13.59 8.08
CA VAL A 23 -14.16 -12.45 8.27
C VAL A 23 -14.35 -12.16 9.76
N ASP A 24 -14.29 -10.86 10.10
CA ASP A 24 -14.42 -10.29 11.44
C ASP A 24 -13.33 -10.68 12.45
N LYS A 25 -12.29 -11.43 12.05
CA LYS A 25 -11.12 -11.73 12.89
C LYS A 25 -9.95 -10.79 12.56
N ILE A 26 -9.25 -10.34 13.60
CA ILE A 26 -7.98 -9.62 13.41
C ILE A 26 -6.92 -10.62 12.96
N CYS A 27 -6.20 -10.26 11.91
CA CYS A 27 -5.09 -11.00 11.34
C CYS A 27 -3.82 -10.13 11.41
N GLU A 28 -2.66 -10.77 11.45
CA GLU A 28 -1.36 -10.11 11.38
C GLU A 28 -0.41 -10.87 10.44
N GLY A 29 0.62 -10.20 9.92
CA GLY A 29 1.61 -10.80 9.04
C GLY A 29 2.85 -9.94 8.84
N GLU A 30 3.93 -10.56 8.38
CA GLU A 30 5.12 -9.84 7.92
C GLU A 30 4.84 -9.17 6.58
N GLU A 31 5.07 -7.86 6.52
CA GLU A 31 4.89 -7.04 5.32
C GLU A 31 6.09 -6.11 5.13
N CYS A 32 6.19 -5.48 3.94
CA CYS A 32 7.16 -4.43 3.70
C CYS A 32 6.45 -3.11 3.35
N LYS A 33 6.85 -2.02 4.01
CA LYS A 33 6.44 -0.66 3.63
C LYS A 33 7.43 -0.12 2.58
N LEU A 34 6.94 0.08 1.36
CA LEU A 34 7.69 0.64 0.24
C LEU A 34 7.44 2.15 0.10
N GLU A 35 8.49 2.95 0.08
CA GLU A 35 8.40 4.41 -0.12
C GLU A 35 9.24 4.86 -1.31
N VAL A 36 8.60 5.54 -2.26
CA VAL A 36 9.22 6.06 -3.49
C VAL A 36 8.82 7.50 -3.73
N ARG A 37 9.76 8.32 -4.22
CA ARG A 37 9.43 9.61 -4.83
C ARG A 37 9.02 9.38 -6.28
N CYS A 38 7.92 10.00 -6.68
CA CYS A 38 7.35 9.89 -8.01
C CYS A 38 6.93 11.28 -8.48
N LYS A 39 7.20 11.62 -9.74
CA LYS A 39 6.67 12.87 -10.32
C LYS A 39 5.16 12.76 -10.47
N ARG A 40 4.47 13.90 -10.39
CA ARG A 40 3.01 13.95 -10.42
C ARG A 40 2.43 13.30 -11.69
N GLU A 41 3.06 13.48 -12.84
CA GLU A 41 2.62 12.91 -14.10
C GLU A 41 2.57 11.38 -14.11
N TYR A 42 3.38 10.70 -13.30
CA TYR A 42 3.48 9.23 -13.27
C TYR A 42 2.61 8.56 -12.20
N ILE A 43 1.89 9.32 -11.36
CA ILE A 43 1.12 8.76 -10.23
C ILE A 43 0.09 7.72 -10.70
N LYS A 44 -0.64 8.01 -11.79
CA LYS A 44 -1.69 7.10 -12.30
C LYS A 44 -1.10 5.80 -12.82
N ASP A 45 -0.01 5.88 -13.57
CA ASP A 45 0.66 4.71 -14.13
C ASP A 45 1.31 3.86 -13.03
N ALA A 46 1.88 4.50 -12.00
CA ALA A 46 2.41 3.82 -10.83
C ALA A 46 1.32 3.05 -10.07
N ILE A 47 0.17 3.68 -9.77
CA ILE A 47 -0.97 2.99 -9.12
C ILE A 47 -1.43 1.80 -9.95
N LYS A 48 -1.63 2.00 -11.26
CA LYS A 48 -2.09 0.94 -12.15
C LYS A 48 -1.12 -0.24 -12.13
N THR A 49 0.17 0.04 -12.32
CA THR A 49 1.22 -1.00 -12.35
C THR A 49 1.26 -1.77 -11.03
N ILE A 50 1.16 -1.08 -9.89
CA ILE A 50 1.11 -1.74 -8.58
C ILE A 50 -0.12 -2.65 -8.50
N LYS A 51 -1.32 -2.15 -8.82
CA LYS A 51 -2.56 -2.95 -8.78
C LYS A 51 -2.52 -4.16 -9.71
N ASP A 52 -1.87 -4.05 -10.87
CA ASP A 52 -1.78 -5.13 -11.86
C ASP A 52 -0.88 -6.30 -11.38
N ILE A 53 0.10 -6.04 -10.50
CA ILE A 53 1.08 -7.05 -10.04
C ILE A 53 0.92 -7.44 -8.57
N HIS A 54 0.20 -6.65 -7.77
CA HIS A 54 0.10 -6.86 -6.34
C HIS A 54 -0.79 -8.06 -6.02
N PRO A 55 -0.40 -8.95 -5.07
CA PRO A 55 -1.15 -10.17 -4.77
C PRO A 55 -2.51 -9.91 -4.09
N TYR A 56 -2.65 -8.76 -3.42
CA TYR A 56 -3.87 -8.42 -2.69
C TYR A 56 -4.91 -7.74 -3.58
N GLU A 57 -6.19 -7.99 -3.29
CA GLU A 57 -7.34 -7.35 -3.94
C GLU A 57 -7.26 -5.80 -3.86
N GLU A 58 -6.93 -5.27 -2.68
CA GLU A 58 -6.75 -3.83 -2.46
C GLU A 58 -5.40 -3.53 -1.79
N PRO A 59 -4.37 -3.14 -2.56
CA PRO A 59 -3.10 -2.70 -1.97
C PRO A 59 -3.24 -1.37 -1.23
N LEU A 60 -2.58 -1.24 -0.08
CA LEU A 60 -2.49 0.03 0.66
C LEU A 60 -1.53 0.98 -0.04
N ILE A 61 -2.06 2.07 -0.63
CA ILE A 61 -1.27 3.08 -1.33
C ILE A 61 -1.55 4.46 -0.72
N ASN A 62 -0.50 5.13 -0.24
CA ASN A 62 -0.56 6.51 0.23
C ASN A 62 0.18 7.43 -0.74
N ILE A 63 -0.47 8.52 -1.15
CA ILE A 63 0.16 9.60 -1.95
C ILE A 63 0.35 10.80 -1.05
N ILE A 64 1.61 11.09 -0.73
CA ILE A 64 1.98 12.19 0.17
C ILE A 64 2.70 13.27 -0.66
N PRO A 65 2.14 14.50 -0.77
CA PRO A 65 2.85 15.60 -1.41
C PRO A 65 4.14 15.94 -0.66
N ILE A 66 5.24 16.01 -1.39
CA ILE A 66 6.52 16.48 -0.86
C ILE A 66 6.64 17.94 -1.23
N VAL A 67 6.75 18.80 -0.22
CA VAL A 67 6.69 20.27 -0.37
C VAL A 67 7.98 20.96 0.08
N ASN A 68 9.10 20.21 0.16
CA ASN A 68 10.40 20.76 0.55
C ASN A 68 10.75 22.02 -0.25
N GLU A 69 10.49 22.01 -1.56
CA GLU A 69 10.74 23.14 -2.47
C GLU A 69 10.00 24.43 -2.10
N LEU A 70 8.92 24.38 -1.31
CA LEU A 70 8.22 25.57 -0.84
C LEU A 70 8.94 26.29 0.32
N PHE A 71 9.96 25.64 0.90
CA PHE A 71 10.70 26.11 2.07
C PHE A 71 12.21 26.16 1.82
N GLU A 72 12.65 25.92 0.59
CA GLU A 72 14.03 26.10 0.13
C GLU A 72 14.29 27.54 -0.33
#